data_AF-A0A8T1S0F1-F1
#
_entry.id   AF-A0A8T1S0F1-F1
#
_cell.length_a   1.000
_cell.length_b   1.000
_cell.length_c   1.000
_cell.angle_alpha   90.00
_cell.angle_beta   90.00
_cell.angle_gamma   90.00
#
_symmetry.space_group_name_H-M   'P 1'
#
loop_
_entity.id
_entity.type
_entity.pdbx_description
1 polymer ?
#
loop_
_entity_poly.entity_id
_entity_poly.type
_entity_poly.pdbx_seq_one_letter_code
_entity_poly.pdbx_strand_id
1 'polypeptide(L)'
;MASFQFKAFHYYLTRALQLLRGRCDVMYKRTVYRGVSAGFQHMGPGPIRFGYFASSSFDIGVAKKFGTDTLFIIHTCFGVEIRAFSRSQEEEEVLIPVHEIFSTSRGQRSNRFVLRSTNQTCSHFNCAYLGGEKNQICVDNSVTRGGLAFPGVLGPLLFGGSVILVHVAALKLFAHFSIVLFVLLSFSL
;
A
#
# COMPACT_ATOMS: atom_id res chain seq x y z
N MET A 1 8.44 18.89 4.43
CA MET A 1 8.90 17.84 3.49
C MET A 1 10.41 17.79 3.28
N ALA A 2 11.17 18.84 3.61
CA ALA A 2 12.63 18.84 3.47
C ALA A 2 13.32 17.65 4.19
N SER A 3 12.81 17.27 5.37
CA SER A 3 13.38 16.20 6.22
C SER A 3 12.99 14.76 5.87
N PHE A 4 12.06 14.51 4.94
CA PHE A 4 11.67 13.14 4.57
C PHE A 4 12.66 12.57 3.54
N GLN A 5 13.49 11.59 3.94
CA GLN A 5 14.56 11.06 3.08
C GLN A 5 14.07 9.97 2.10
N PHE A 6 12.91 9.36 2.34
CA PHE A 6 12.40 8.24 1.54
C PHE A 6 11.51 8.66 0.36
N LYS A 7 11.79 9.83 -0.26
CA LYS A 7 10.94 10.41 -1.31
C LYS A 7 10.77 9.47 -2.51
N ALA A 8 11.89 9.03 -3.09
CA ALA A 8 11.90 8.13 -4.24
C ALA A 8 11.30 6.77 -3.88
N PHE A 9 11.66 6.20 -2.73
CA PHE A 9 11.11 4.93 -2.26
C PHE A 9 9.58 4.97 -2.11
N HIS A 10 9.05 6.00 -1.44
CA HIS A 10 7.62 6.21 -1.28
C HIS A 10 6.93 6.33 -2.65
N TYR A 11 7.51 7.08 -3.59
CA TYR A 11 6.98 7.20 -4.95
C TYR A 11 6.93 5.85 -5.68
N TYR A 12 8.05 5.13 -5.74
CA TYR A 12 8.13 3.86 -6.46
C TYR A 12 7.21 2.80 -5.84
N LEU A 13 7.15 2.72 -4.51
CA LEU A 13 6.26 1.78 -3.83
C LEU A 13 4.79 2.12 -4.07
N THR A 14 4.42 3.41 -4.00
CA THR A 14 3.06 3.86 -4.34
C THR A 14 2.71 3.48 -5.78
N ARG A 15 3.62 3.73 -6.72
CA ARG A 15 3.39 3.45 -8.14
C ARG A 15 3.31 1.95 -8.43
N ALA A 16 4.16 1.15 -7.79
CA ALA A 16 4.13 -0.31 -7.91
C ALA A 16 2.78 -0.87 -7.45
N LEU A 17 2.27 -0.43 -6.29
CA LEU A 17 0.96 -0.86 -5.80
C LEU A 17 -0.18 -0.45 -6.74
N GLN A 18 -0.13 0.76 -7.32
CA GLN A 18 -1.11 1.19 -8.32
C GLN A 18 -1.12 0.32 -9.57
N LEU A 19 0.07 -0.10 -10.05
CA LEU A 19 0.21 -0.92 -11.26
C LEU A 19 -0.15 -2.39 -11.04
N LEU A 20 0.20 -2.93 -9.87
CA LEU A 20 -0.07 -4.32 -9.50
C LEU A 20 -1.49 -4.53 -8.94
N ARG A 21 -2.25 -3.46 -8.76
CA ARG A 21 -3.61 -3.51 -8.21
C ARG A 21 -4.52 -4.41 -9.04
N GLY A 22 -5.07 -5.42 -8.38
CA GLY A 22 -6.11 -6.27 -8.94
C GLY A 22 -7.51 -5.64 -8.86
N ARG A 23 -8.51 -6.47 -9.17
CA ARG A 23 -9.92 -6.07 -9.06
C ARG A 23 -10.36 -5.97 -7.58
N CYS A 24 -10.99 -4.84 -7.22
CA CYS A 24 -11.53 -4.60 -5.86
C CYS A 24 -12.56 -5.66 -5.45
N ASP A 25 -13.44 -6.11 -6.35
CA ASP A 25 -14.44 -7.13 -6.04
C ASP A 25 -13.84 -8.51 -5.69
N VAL A 26 -12.63 -8.80 -6.19
CA VAL A 26 -11.87 -10.01 -5.84
C VAL A 26 -11.10 -9.80 -4.54
N MET A 27 -10.42 -8.67 -4.41
CA MET A 27 -9.59 -8.38 -3.23
C MET A 27 -10.43 -8.20 -1.96
N TYR A 28 -11.55 -7.48 -2.05
CA TYR A 28 -12.42 -7.21 -0.90
C TYR A 28 -13.02 -8.48 -0.27
N LYS A 29 -13.27 -9.51 -1.08
CA LYS A 29 -13.77 -10.82 -0.62
C LYS A 29 -12.71 -11.62 0.14
N ARG A 30 -11.42 -11.34 -0.08
CA ARG A 30 -10.31 -12.00 0.58
C ARG A 30 -9.91 -11.18 1.81
N THR A 31 -10.38 -11.60 2.98
CA THR A 31 -10.06 -10.97 4.25
C THR A 31 -8.56 -11.08 4.54
N VAL A 32 -7.95 -9.98 4.98
CA VAL A 32 -6.57 -9.95 5.48
C VAL A 32 -6.53 -9.53 6.93
N TYR A 33 -5.45 -9.88 7.61
CA TYR A 33 -5.28 -9.69 9.04
C TYR A 33 -3.99 -8.93 9.34
N ARG A 34 -4.04 -8.06 10.35
CA ARG A 34 -2.87 -7.35 10.87
C ARG A 34 -2.91 -7.35 12.39
N GLY A 35 -1.96 -8.03 13.01
CA GLY A 35 -1.72 -7.97 14.45
C GLY A 35 -0.76 -6.84 14.79
N VAL A 36 -0.98 -6.18 15.92
CA VAL A 36 -0.14 -5.09 16.41
C VAL A 36 -0.01 -5.20 17.92
N SER A 37 1.20 -4.98 18.45
CA SER A 37 1.51 -4.97 19.89
C SER A 37 1.24 -3.60 20.54
N ALA A 38 0.28 -2.85 19.98
CA ALA A 38 -0.13 -1.56 20.50
C ALA A 38 -1.65 -1.54 20.58
N GLY A 39 -2.17 -1.00 21.68
CA GLY A 39 -3.61 -0.83 21.88
C GLY A 39 -4.19 0.19 20.91
N PHE A 40 -5.20 -0.19 20.15
CA PHE A 40 -5.99 0.72 19.32
C PHE A 40 -7.28 1.12 20.05
N GLN A 41 -7.43 2.41 20.32
CA GLN A 41 -8.65 2.96 20.88
C GLN A 41 -9.54 3.48 19.74
N HIS A 42 -10.72 2.89 19.59
CA HIS A 42 -11.70 3.37 18.62
C HIS A 42 -12.33 4.68 19.10
N MET A 43 -11.96 5.78 18.43
CA MET A 43 -12.35 7.17 18.79
C MET A 43 -13.76 7.56 18.32
N GLY A 44 -14.57 6.60 17.82
CA GLY A 44 -15.96 6.83 17.40
C GLY A 44 -16.23 6.52 15.92
N PRO A 45 -17.45 6.80 15.44
CA PRO A 45 -17.89 6.52 14.07
C PRO A 45 -17.25 7.52 13.10
N GLY A 46 -16.02 7.23 12.69
CA GLY A 46 -15.31 8.00 11.68
C GLY A 46 -14.54 7.08 10.73
N PRO A 47 -14.36 7.48 9.47
CA PRO A 47 -13.44 6.78 8.58
C PRO A 47 -12.01 6.88 9.12
N ILE A 48 -11.23 5.81 8.97
CA ILE A 48 -9.82 5.81 9.33
C ILE A 48 -8.97 5.54 8.09
N ARG A 49 -7.70 5.95 8.19
CA ARG A 49 -6.62 5.59 7.26
C ARG A 49 -5.40 5.21 8.08
N PHE A 50 -4.56 4.33 7.55
CA PHE A 50 -3.28 4.03 8.20
C PHE A 50 -2.31 5.21 8.11
N GLY A 51 -2.27 5.90 6.96
CA GLY A 51 -1.31 6.99 6.74
C GLY A 51 0.13 6.53 6.49
N TYR A 52 0.37 5.22 6.51
CA TYR A 52 1.61 4.53 6.16
C TYR A 52 1.26 3.27 5.37
N PHE A 53 2.24 2.66 4.70
CA PHE A 53 2.03 1.37 4.02
C PHE A 53 1.80 0.29 5.07
N ALA A 54 0.60 -0.26 5.14
CA ALA A 54 0.26 -1.24 6.16
C ALA A 54 0.44 -2.65 5.60
N SER A 55 1.39 -3.39 6.17
CA SER A 55 1.55 -4.81 5.91
C SER A 55 0.47 -5.63 6.63
N SER A 56 -0.05 -6.65 5.95
CA SER A 56 -1.10 -7.55 6.43
C SER A 56 -0.90 -8.94 5.82
N SER A 57 -1.56 -9.96 6.34
CA SER A 57 -1.45 -11.34 5.87
C SER A 57 -2.82 -11.94 5.60
N PHE A 58 -2.92 -12.85 4.62
CA PHE A 58 -4.11 -13.70 4.49
C PHE A 58 -4.26 -14.69 5.66
N ASP A 59 -3.16 -15.05 6.34
CA ASP A 59 -3.17 -15.93 7.49
C ASP A 59 -3.24 -15.14 8.82
N ILE A 60 -4.31 -15.37 9.57
CA ILE A 60 -4.49 -14.82 10.91
C ILE A 60 -3.41 -15.28 11.90
N GLY A 61 -2.89 -16.50 11.74
CA GLY A 61 -1.80 -17.06 12.54
C GLY A 61 -0.51 -16.28 12.34
N VAL A 62 -0.15 -15.99 11.08
CA VAL A 62 0.97 -15.10 10.73
C VAL A 62 0.75 -13.70 11.31
N ALA A 63 -0.42 -13.10 11.09
CA ALA A 63 -0.69 -11.74 11.57
C ALA A 63 -0.53 -11.60 13.08
N LYS A 64 -0.91 -12.62 13.87
CA LYS A 64 -0.76 -12.62 15.33
C LYS A 64 0.69 -12.72 15.80
N LYS A 65 1.63 -13.20 14.98
CA LYS A 65 3.06 -13.22 15.33
C LYS A 65 3.62 -11.80 15.48
N PHE A 66 3.03 -10.82 14.80
CA PHE A 66 3.41 -9.40 14.87
C PHE A 66 2.77 -8.65 16.02
N GLY A 67 1.83 -9.26 16.74
CA GLY A 67 1.19 -8.68 17.92
C GLY A 67 -0.24 -9.16 18.14
N THR A 68 -0.65 -9.18 19.40
CA THR A 68 -1.98 -9.68 19.82
C THR A 68 -2.83 -8.65 20.56
N ASP A 69 -2.27 -7.49 20.88
CA ASP A 69 -2.95 -6.45 21.65
C ASP A 69 -4.05 -5.79 20.84
N THR A 70 -3.83 -5.65 19.53
CA THR A 70 -4.86 -5.28 18.56
C THR A 70 -4.79 -6.19 17.36
N LEU A 71 -5.94 -6.72 16.94
CA LEU A 71 -6.07 -7.48 15.69
C LEU A 71 -7.07 -6.80 14.75
N PHE A 72 -6.56 -6.31 13.63
CA PHE A 72 -7.37 -5.79 12.53
C PHE A 72 -7.79 -6.93 11.59
N ILE A 73 -9.07 -6.96 11.27
CA ILE A 73 -9.69 -7.81 10.25
C ILE A 73 -10.08 -6.87 9.11
N ILE A 74 -9.41 -6.97 7.98
CA ILE A 74 -9.43 -5.93 6.96
C ILE A 74 -10.00 -6.50 5.65
N HIS A 75 -10.98 -5.78 5.09
CA HIS A 75 -11.46 -5.97 3.72
C HIS A 75 -10.96 -4.80 2.89
N THR A 76 -9.89 -5.00 2.13
CA THR A 76 -9.21 -3.96 1.34
C THR A 76 -9.56 -4.07 -0.15
N CYS A 77 -9.71 -2.94 -0.82
CA CYS A 77 -9.88 -2.84 -2.28
C CYS A 77 -8.64 -2.37 -3.02
N PHE A 78 -7.65 -1.84 -2.29
CA PHE A 78 -6.41 -1.30 -2.86
C PHE A 78 -5.16 -2.08 -2.42
N GLY A 79 -5.31 -3.04 -1.50
CA GLY A 79 -4.24 -3.95 -1.12
C GLY A 79 -3.74 -4.75 -2.31
N VAL A 80 -2.45 -5.04 -2.30
CA VAL A 80 -1.78 -5.85 -3.32
C VAL A 80 -1.09 -7.02 -2.64
N GLU A 81 -1.36 -8.21 -3.16
CA GLU A 81 -0.63 -9.41 -2.77
C GLU A 81 0.82 -9.32 -3.26
N ILE A 82 1.75 -9.28 -2.32
CA ILE A 82 3.19 -9.13 -2.59
C ILE A 82 3.99 -10.37 -2.22
N ARG A 83 3.32 -11.51 -1.99
CA ARG A 83 3.97 -12.81 -1.73
C ARG A 83 5.11 -13.11 -2.70
N ALA A 84 4.90 -12.89 -4.00
CA ALA A 84 5.91 -13.15 -5.03
C ALA A 84 7.13 -12.21 -4.98
N PHE A 85 7.02 -11.08 -4.26
CA PHE A 85 8.07 -10.06 -4.09
C PHE A 85 8.64 -10.04 -2.66
N SER A 86 8.08 -10.83 -1.74
CA SER A 86 8.53 -10.92 -0.36
C SER A 86 9.63 -11.98 -0.21
N ARG A 87 10.50 -11.76 0.79
CA ARG A 87 11.49 -12.77 1.21
C ARG A 87 10.85 -13.92 1.97
N SER A 88 9.75 -13.62 2.68
CA SER A 88 9.03 -14.54 3.54
C SER A 88 7.71 -14.87 2.86
N GLN A 89 7.73 -15.80 1.91
CA GLN A 89 6.53 -16.14 1.13
C GLN A 89 5.43 -16.76 1.99
N GLU A 90 5.83 -17.38 3.10
CA GLU A 90 4.97 -17.93 4.14
C GLU A 90 4.16 -16.87 4.90
N GLU A 91 4.52 -15.59 4.81
CA GLU A 91 3.74 -14.52 5.43
C GLU A 91 2.46 -14.20 4.64
N GLU A 92 2.31 -14.69 3.40
CA GLU A 92 1.16 -14.43 2.53
C GLU A 92 0.78 -12.94 2.51
N GLU A 93 1.81 -12.12 2.33
CA GLU A 93 1.73 -10.68 2.59
C GLU A 93 0.87 -9.93 1.57
N VAL A 94 0.00 -9.07 2.09
CA VAL A 94 -0.76 -8.07 1.36
C VAL A 94 -0.38 -6.70 1.88
N LEU A 95 0.13 -5.85 0.98
CA LEU A 95 0.51 -4.48 1.30
C LEU A 95 -0.62 -3.52 0.95
N ILE A 96 -1.08 -2.78 1.95
CA ILE A 96 -2.16 -1.79 1.84
C ILE A 96 -1.55 -0.39 1.65
N PRO A 97 -2.00 0.38 0.64
CA PRO A 97 -1.46 1.71 0.39
C PRO A 97 -1.86 2.72 1.48
N VAL A 98 -1.02 3.75 1.63
CA VAL A 98 -1.08 4.77 2.70
C VAL A 98 -2.41 5.53 2.78
N HIS A 99 -3.13 5.61 1.67
CA HIS A 99 -4.24 6.53 1.47
C HIS A 99 -5.60 5.83 1.38
N GLU A 100 -5.69 4.51 1.55
CA GLU A 100 -6.98 3.82 1.56
C GLU A 100 -7.81 4.20 2.78
N ILE A 101 -9.11 4.47 2.55
CA ILE A 101 -10.06 4.85 3.58
C ILE A 101 -10.89 3.63 4.00
N PHE A 102 -11.04 3.45 5.31
CA PHE A 102 -11.79 2.36 5.91
C PHE A 102 -12.90 2.87 6.82
N SER A 103 -14.08 2.29 6.71
CA SER A 103 -15.05 2.31 7.81
C SER A 103 -14.63 1.30 8.87
N THR A 104 -14.77 1.68 10.13
CA THR A 104 -14.29 0.88 11.27
C THR A 104 -15.46 0.46 12.15
N SER A 105 -15.48 -0.80 12.55
CA SER A 105 -16.40 -1.30 13.57
C SER A 105 -15.65 -2.16 14.58
N ARG A 106 -16.16 -2.19 15.83
CA ARG A 106 -15.65 -3.12 16.83
C ARG A 106 -16.06 -4.55 16.47
N GLY A 107 -15.12 -5.49 16.60
CA GLY A 107 -15.38 -6.91 16.44
C GLY A 107 -16.00 -7.54 17.68
N GLN A 108 -16.16 -8.87 17.67
CA GLN A 108 -16.74 -9.60 18.80
C GLN A 108 -15.91 -9.50 20.10
N ARG A 109 -14.59 -9.37 19.99
CA ARG A 109 -13.69 -9.18 21.13
C ARG A 109 -13.23 -7.72 21.19
N SER A 110 -12.96 -7.23 22.39
CA SER A 110 -12.55 -5.83 22.65
C SER A 110 -11.30 -5.42 21.87
N ASN A 111 -10.36 -6.35 21.62
CA ASN A 111 -9.13 -6.11 20.89
C ASN A 111 -9.21 -6.37 19.37
N ARG A 112 -10.40 -6.62 18.82
CA ARG A 112 -10.60 -6.91 17.40
C ARG A 112 -11.35 -5.77 16.73
N PHE A 113 -10.82 -5.30 15.60
CA PHE A 113 -11.45 -4.24 14.82
C PHE A 113 -11.63 -4.70 13.38
N VAL A 114 -12.82 -4.46 12.83
CA VAL A 114 -13.13 -4.78 11.44
C VAL A 114 -13.02 -3.50 10.63
N LEU A 115 -12.15 -3.51 9.63
CA LEU A 115 -11.94 -2.42 8.69
C LEU A 115 -12.51 -2.82 7.33
N ARG A 116 -13.43 -2.00 6.80
CA ARG A 116 -14.02 -2.21 5.49
C ARG A 116 -13.66 -1.05 4.59
N SER A 117 -12.98 -1.34 3.48
CA SER A 117 -12.65 -0.34 2.48
C SER A 117 -13.91 0.37 2.00
N THR A 118 -13.86 1.70 1.90
CA THR A 118 -14.92 2.50 1.30
C THR A 118 -14.76 2.61 -0.23
N ASN A 119 -13.77 1.90 -0.80
CA ASN A 119 -13.35 2.03 -2.20
C ASN A 119 -12.97 3.48 -2.59
N GLN A 120 -12.54 4.26 -1.60
CA GLN A 120 -12.06 5.63 -1.78
C GLN A 120 -10.65 5.76 -1.20
N THR A 121 -9.93 6.75 -1.72
CA THR A 121 -8.59 7.08 -1.26
C THR A 121 -8.50 8.55 -0.92
N CYS A 122 -7.80 8.88 0.16
CA CYS A 122 -7.61 10.25 0.61
C CYS A 122 -6.13 10.66 0.65
N SER A 123 -5.72 11.57 -0.23
CA SER A 123 -4.39 12.20 -0.18
C SER A 123 -4.48 13.72 0.00
N HIS A 124 -3.63 14.25 0.89
CA HIS A 124 -3.39 15.70 1.02
C HIS A 124 -2.20 16.18 0.19
N PHE A 125 -1.48 15.27 -0.45
CA PHE A 125 -0.28 15.57 -1.21
C PHE A 125 -0.42 15.03 -2.62
N ASN A 126 -0.19 15.88 -3.61
CA ASN A 126 -0.10 15.48 -5.01
C ASN A 126 1.15 16.11 -5.63
N CYS A 127 1.98 15.29 -6.30
CA CYS A 127 3.24 15.73 -6.91
C CYS A 127 4.14 16.55 -5.98
N ALA A 128 4.13 16.22 -4.69
CA ALA A 128 4.69 17.08 -3.66
C ALA A 128 6.22 17.25 -3.80
N TYR A 129 6.92 16.25 -4.34
CA TYR A 129 8.36 16.35 -4.63
C TYR A 129 8.72 17.26 -5.81
N LEU A 130 7.72 17.65 -6.61
CA LEU A 130 7.85 18.61 -7.71
C LEU A 130 7.40 20.03 -7.27
N GLY A 131 7.30 20.27 -5.96
CA GLY A 131 6.86 21.55 -5.41
C GLY A 131 5.36 21.64 -5.11
N GLY A 132 4.62 20.53 -5.24
CA GLY A 132 3.20 20.50 -4.86
C GLY A 132 2.99 20.73 -3.36
N GLU A 133 2.11 21.66 -3.02
CA GLU A 133 1.79 21.98 -1.63
C GLU A 133 0.78 21.01 -1.01
N LYS A 134 0.71 21.01 0.33
CA LYS A 134 -0.30 20.24 1.06
C LYS A 134 -1.67 20.86 0.83
N ASN A 135 -2.62 20.07 0.34
CA ASN A 135 -4.01 20.47 0.29
C ASN A 135 -4.64 20.31 1.68
N GLN A 136 -5.35 21.35 2.13
CA GLN A 136 -6.13 21.32 3.37
C GLN A 136 -7.30 20.34 3.25
N ILE A 137 -7.85 20.22 2.05
CA ILE A 137 -8.95 19.32 1.73
C ILE A 137 -8.36 18.01 1.19
N CYS A 138 -8.99 16.91 1.58
CA CYS A 138 -8.65 15.62 1.02
C CYS A 138 -9.00 15.56 -0.47
N VAL A 139 -8.05 15.16 -1.32
CA VAL A 139 -8.35 14.86 -2.73
C VAL A 139 -8.81 13.41 -2.81
N ASP A 140 -10.13 13.24 -2.92
CA ASP A 140 -10.75 11.93 -3.09
C ASP A 140 -10.61 11.48 -4.54
N ASN A 141 -9.97 10.34 -4.75
CA ASN A 141 -10.00 9.65 -6.03
C ASN A 141 -10.98 8.48 -5.91
N SER A 142 -12.23 8.67 -6.37
CA SER A 142 -13.12 7.56 -6.65
C SER A 142 -12.71 6.97 -8.01
N VAL A 143 -12.10 5.79 -8.01
CA VAL A 143 -11.53 5.26 -9.25
C VAL A 143 -12.63 4.59 -10.08
N THR A 144 -13.23 5.33 -11.01
CA THR A 144 -13.64 4.76 -12.30
C THR A 144 -12.36 4.46 -13.08
N ARG A 145 -12.31 3.32 -13.80
CA ARG A 145 -11.17 2.93 -14.66
C ARG A 145 -10.93 3.98 -15.75
N GLY A 146 -10.25 5.07 -15.42
CA GLY A 146 -9.62 5.95 -16.38
C GLY A 146 -8.31 5.30 -16.80
N GLY A 147 -8.28 4.73 -18.00
CA GLY A 147 -7.04 4.28 -18.62
C GLY A 147 -6.03 5.43 -18.64
N LEU A 148 -4.74 5.08 -18.63
CA LEU A 148 -3.66 6.04 -18.80
C LEU A 148 -3.86 6.77 -20.14
N ALA A 149 -4.37 8.00 -20.11
CA ALA A 149 -4.23 8.91 -21.23
C ALA A 149 -2.78 9.42 -21.18
N PHE A 150 -1.89 8.78 -21.94
CA PHE A 150 -0.66 9.44 -22.33
C PHE A 150 -1.06 10.64 -23.20
N PRO A 151 -0.68 11.89 -22.86
CA PRO A 151 -0.82 12.99 -23.79
C PRO A 151 0.04 12.65 -25.00
N GLY A 152 -0.60 12.26 -26.10
CA GLY A 152 0.06 11.94 -27.35
C GLY A 152 0.56 13.20 -28.02
N VAL A 153 1.65 13.79 -27.52
CA VAL A 153 2.43 14.79 -28.23
C VAL A 153 3.91 14.62 -27.91
N LEU A 154 4.51 13.58 -28.50
CA LEU A 154 5.88 13.68 -29.03
C LEU A 154 6.06 12.61 -30.12
N GLY A 155 6.35 13.07 -31.33
CA GLY A 155 6.28 12.30 -32.57
C GLY A 155 7.24 11.10 -32.64
N PRO A 156 6.91 10.10 -33.48
CA PRO A 156 7.71 8.89 -33.64
C PRO A 156 8.83 9.17 -34.64
N LEU A 157 9.96 9.70 -34.18
CA LEU A 157 11.23 9.62 -34.90
C LEU A 157 12.35 9.77 -33.87
N LEU A 158 13.03 8.63 -33.65
CA LEU A 158 14.36 8.40 -33.06
C LEU A 158 14.35 7.10 -32.24
N PHE A 159 13.80 6.01 -32.83
CA PHE A 159 14.27 4.67 -32.48
C PHE A 159 15.64 4.48 -33.13
N GLY A 160 16.66 5.09 -32.52
CA GLY A 160 18.03 4.63 -32.67
C GLY A 160 18.16 3.34 -31.86
N GLY A 161 18.40 2.23 -32.55
CA GLY A 161 18.61 0.93 -31.95
C GLY A 161 19.76 0.92 -30.94
N SER A 162 19.69 -0.03 -30.00
CA SER A 162 20.50 -0.18 -28.78
C SER A 162 19.91 0.64 -27.63
N VAL A 163 19.12 0.06 -26.71
CA VAL A 163 19.60 -0.82 -25.63
C VAL A 163 18.52 -1.87 -25.28
N ILE A 164 18.59 -3.05 -25.89
CA ILE A 164 17.95 -4.27 -25.36
C ILE A 164 19.08 -5.16 -24.86
N LEU A 165 19.57 -4.90 -23.63
CA LEU A 165 20.11 -5.91 -22.71
C LEU A 165 20.55 -5.30 -21.36
N VAL A 166 19.72 -4.47 -20.72
CA VAL A 166 19.93 -4.22 -19.28
C VAL A 166 19.27 -5.36 -18.51
N HIS A 167 20.06 -6.44 -18.44
CA HIS A 167 20.12 -7.44 -17.38
C HIS A 167 18.84 -7.73 -16.59
N VAL A 168 18.29 -8.92 -16.86
CA VAL A 168 17.56 -9.75 -15.87
C VAL A 168 18.37 -9.89 -14.55
N ALA A 169 19.70 -9.70 -14.60
CA ALA A 169 20.56 -9.63 -13.41
C ALA A 169 20.39 -8.35 -12.57
N ALA A 170 19.96 -7.22 -13.13
CA ALA A 170 19.68 -6.00 -12.36
C ALA A 170 18.40 -6.19 -11.52
N LEU A 171 17.40 -6.90 -12.06
CA LEU A 171 16.22 -7.30 -11.31
C LEU A 171 16.57 -8.31 -10.19
N LYS A 172 17.55 -9.20 -10.41
CA LYS A 172 18.11 -10.06 -9.35
C LYS A 172 18.99 -9.32 -8.33
N LEU A 173 19.69 -8.26 -8.72
CA LEU A 173 20.45 -7.40 -7.80
C LEU A 173 19.52 -6.58 -6.90
N PHE A 174 18.35 -6.15 -7.41
CA PHE A 174 17.30 -5.58 -6.57
C PHE A 174 16.52 -6.63 -5.76
N ALA A 175 16.49 -7.90 -6.14
CA ALA A 175 15.97 -8.97 -5.28
C ALA A 175 16.79 -9.15 -3.98
N HIS A 176 18.05 -8.69 -3.97
CA HIS A 176 18.88 -8.64 -2.77
C HIS A 176 18.70 -7.35 -1.94
N PHE A 177 18.06 -6.32 -2.50
CA PHE A 177 17.57 -5.15 -1.78
C PHE A 177 16.09 -5.36 -1.45
N SER A 178 15.84 -6.00 -0.30
CA SER A 178 14.49 -6.27 0.19
C SER A 178 13.67 -4.98 0.23
N ILE A 179 12.73 -4.86 -0.71
CA ILE A 179 11.65 -3.87 -0.62
C ILE A 179 10.86 -4.08 0.69
N VAL A 180 10.78 -5.34 1.15
CA VAL A 180 10.00 -5.74 2.33
C VAL A 180 10.76 -5.62 3.66
N LEU A 181 12.05 -5.99 3.73
CA LEU A 181 12.85 -5.79 4.96
C LEU A 181 12.95 -4.30 5.32
N PHE A 182 12.94 -3.39 4.35
CA PHE A 182 12.89 -1.96 4.63
C PHE A 182 11.50 -1.51 5.13
N VAL A 183 10.40 -2.07 4.62
CA VAL A 183 9.04 -1.75 5.11
C VAL A 183 8.79 -2.35 6.51
N LEU A 184 9.31 -3.56 6.79
CA LEU A 184 9.19 -4.20 8.09
C LEU A 184 10.12 -3.60 9.15
N LEU A 185 11.38 -3.24 8.81
CA LEU A 185 12.32 -2.65 9.78
C LEU A 185 12.13 -1.14 10.01
N SER A 186 11.61 -0.39 9.04
CA SER A 186 11.52 1.09 9.17
C SER A 186 10.29 1.58 9.95
N PHE A 187 9.34 0.71 10.27
CA PHE A 187 8.10 1.08 10.98
C PHE A 187 7.95 0.36 12.34
N SER A 188 9.01 -0.27 12.84
CA SER A 188 9.11 -0.82 14.20
C SER A 188 9.89 0.09 15.17
N LEU A 189 9.98 1.40 14.89
CA LEU A 189 10.34 2.43 15.86
C LEU A 189 9.23 3.47 16.01
#